data_AF-A0A9D1UT64-F1
#
_entry.id   AF-A0A9D1UT64-F1
#
_cell.length_a   1.000
_cell.length_b   1.000
_cell.length_c   1.000
_cell.angle_alpha   90.00
_cell.angle_beta   90.00
_cell.angle_gamma   90.00
#
_symmetry.space_group_name_H-M   'P 1'
#
loop_
_entity.id
_entity.type
_entity.pdbx_description
1 polymer ?
#
loop_
_entity_poly.entity_id
_entity_poly.type
_entity_poly.pdbx_seq_one_letter_code
_entity_poly.pdbx_strand_id
1 'polypeptide(L)'
;MTGTDASPQDMTLLREAIALAEEAKERGRHPFASLVADSSGRVVSRRGNNSMPPEGDPTQHAELTAAAEAVSHLNEDERAKATLYTSAEPCVMCTGAIYWCG
;
A
#
# COMPACT_ATOMS: atom_id res chain seq x y z
N MET A 1 0.01 0.06 -25.34
CA MET A 1 -0.61 -0.19 -24.03
C MET A 1 -1.86 -1.04 -24.24
N THR A 2 -1.71 -2.36 -24.23
CA THR A 2 -2.83 -3.31 -24.27
C THR A 2 -2.51 -4.38 -23.24
N GLY A 3 -3.15 -4.27 -22.08
CA GLY A 3 -2.91 -5.11 -20.91
C GLY A 3 -3.64 -4.51 -19.73
N THR A 4 -4.97 -4.50 -19.80
CA THR A 4 -5.86 -3.97 -18.74
C THR A 4 -6.17 -5.00 -17.66
N ASP A 5 -5.60 -6.21 -17.75
CA ASP A 5 -5.86 -7.28 -16.79
C ASP A 5 -4.69 -7.44 -15.83
N ALA A 6 -5.00 -7.52 -14.54
CA ALA A 6 -4.04 -7.82 -13.49
C ALA A 6 -3.40 -9.20 -13.75
N SER A 7 -2.07 -9.26 -13.70
CA SER A 7 -1.32 -10.50 -13.84
C SER A 7 -1.56 -11.46 -12.65
N PRO A 8 -1.21 -12.75 -12.78
CA PRO A 8 -1.23 -13.67 -11.62
C PRO A 8 -0.39 -13.18 -10.44
N GLN A 9 0.70 -12.44 -10.71
CA GLN A 9 1.53 -11.83 -9.69
C GLN A 9 0.79 -10.68 -8.99
N ASP A 10 0.12 -9.81 -9.75
CA ASP A 10 -0.73 -8.74 -9.20
C ASP A 10 -1.83 -9.31 -8.30
N MET A 11 -2.48 -10.39 -8.74
CA MET A 11 -3.52 -11.06 -7.95
C MET A 11 -2.97 -11.73 -6.69
N THR A 12 -1.69 -12.12 -6.67
CA THR A 12 -1.05 -12.67 -5.47
C THR A 12 -0.76 -11.55 -4.47
N LEU A 13 -0.17 -10.45 -4.94
CA LEU A 13 0.15 -9.28 -4.12
C LEU A 13 -1.12 -8.59 -3.59
N LEU A 14 -2.19 -8.52 -4.38
CA LEU A 14 -3.47 -7.98 -3.92
C LEU A 14 -4.10 -8.85 -2.82
N ARG A 15 -4.03 -10.18 -2.93
CA ARG A 15 -4.50 -11.08 -1.87
C ARG A 15 -3.66 -10.95 -0.59
N GLU A 16 -2.37 -10.70 -0.72
CA GLU A 16 -1.50 -10.41 0.42
C GLU A 16 -1.92 -9.12 1.14
N ALA A 17 -2.24 -8.05 0.40
CA ALA A 17 -2.79 -6.83 0.99
C ALA A 17 -4.12 -7.07 1.72
N ILE A 18 -4.99 -7.94 1.19
CA ILE A 18 -6.24 -8.33 1.86
C ILE A 18 -5.97 -9.12 3.14
N ALA A 19 -5.01 -10.06 3.13
CA ALA A 19 -4.63 -10.81 4.33
C ALA A 19 -4.09 -9.88 5.44
N LEU A 20 -3.24 -8.91 5.09
CA LEU A 20 -2.74 -7.89 6.01
C LEU A 20 -3.87 -7.03 6.60
N ALA A 21 -4.95 -6.81 5.86
CA ALA A 21 -6.11 -6.05 6.35
C ALA A 21 -6.89 -6.84 7.43
N GLU A 22 -7.00 -8.17 7.29
CA GLU A 22 -7.54 -9.02 8.35
C GLU A 22 -6.62 -9.04 9.59
N GLU A 23 -5.30 -9.09 9.41
CA GLU A 23 -4.35 -8.96 10.54
C GLU A 23 -4.49 -7.62 11.27
N ALA A 24 -4.70 -6.52 10.54
CA ALA A 24 -4.94 -5.21 11.13
C ALA A 24 -6.22 -5.21 11.99
N LYS A 25 -7.29 -5.83 11.49
CA LYS A 25 -8.56 -5.99 12.21
C LYS A 25 -8.42 -6.84 13.47
N GLU A 26 -7.68 -7.95 13.40
CA GLU A 26 -7.38 -8.80 14.56
C GLU A 26 -6.63 -8.04 15.65
N ARG A 27 -5.79 -7.07 15.26
CA ARG A 27 -5.12 -6.12 16.17
C ARG A 27 -6.02 -4.98 16.67
N GLY A 28 -7.31 -5.01 16.36
CA GLY A 28 -8.27 -3.96 16.72
C GLY A 28 -8.08 -2.66 15.94
N ARG A 29 -7.49 -2.71 14.74
CA ARG A 29 -7.38 -1.57 13.81
C ARG A 29 -8.47 -1.61 12.73
N HIS A 30 -8.63 -0.51 11.98
CA HIS A 30 -9.50 -0.55 10.80
C HIS A 30 -8.98 -1.58 9.78
N PRO A 31 -9.86 -2.33 9.10
CA PRO A 31 -9.48 -3.47 8.25
C PRO A 31 -8.98 -3.00 6.88
N PHE A 32 -7.91 -2.20 6.87
CA PHE A 32 -7.27 -1.71 5.65
C PHE A 32 -5.77 -1.94 5.71
N ALA A 33 -5.21 -2.39 4.59
CA ALA A 33 -3.79 -2.58 4.43
C ALA A 33 -3.35 -2.34 2.98
N SER A 34 -2.07 -2.05 2.83
CA SER A 34 -1.44 -1.78 1.55
C SER A 34 0.00 -2.26 1.56
N LEU A 35 0.51 -2.55 0.38
CA LEU A 35 1.91 -2.88 0.16
C LEU A 35 2.41 -2.24 -1.13
N VAL A 36 3.71 -2.00 -1.21
CA VAL A 36 4.38 -1.54 -2.44
C VAL A 36 5.34 -2.64 -2.89
N ALA A 37 5.28 -3.00 -4.17
CA ALA A 37 6.21 -3.91 -4.80
C ALA A 37 7.01 -3.20 -5.89
N ASP A 38 8.30 -3.50 -6.01
CA ASP A 38 9.12 -3.02 -7.12
C ASP A 38 8.77 -3.71 -8.44
N SER A 39 9.42 -3.33 -9.54
CA SER A 39 9.13 -3.86 -10.88
C SER A 39 9.40 -5.35 -11.05
N SER A 40 10.09 -6.01 -10.11
CA SER A 40 10.26 -7.47 -10.08
C SER A 40 9.16 -8.18 -9.27
N GLY A 41 8.30 -7.40 -8.62
CA GLY A 41 7.28 -7.84 -7.66
C GLY A 41 7.84 -8.18 -6.28
N ARG A 42 9.06 -7.71 -5.95
CA ARG A 42 9.57 -7.80 -4.58
C ARG A 42 8.89 -6.73 -3.75
N VAL A 43 8.23 -7.15 -2.67
CA VAL A 43 7.56 -6.23 -1.74
C VAL A 43 8.59 -5.45 -0.94
N VAL A 44 8.53 -4.11 -1.04
CA VAL A 44 9.43 -3.17 -0.36
C VAL A 44 8.79 -2.53 0.87
N SER A 45 7.46 -2.51 0.94
CA SER A 45 6.71 -1.96 2.07
C SER A 45 5.43 -2.76 2.30
N ARG A 46 5.07 -2.94 3.57
CA ARG A 46 3.78 -3.50 4.03
C ARG A 46 3.27 -2.65 5.17
N ARG A 47 2.02 -2.19 5.09
CA ARG A 47 1.40 -1.38 6.14
C ARG A 47 -0.06 -1.74 6.33
N GLY A 48 -0.45 -1.85 7.60
CA GLY A 48 -1.85 -1.82 8.01
C GLY A 48 -2.24 -0.41 8.46
N ASN A 49 -3.55 -0.16 8.57
CA ASN A 49 -4.07 1.11 9.05
C ASN A 49 -3.69 1.35 10.52
N ASN A 50 -3.17 2.53 10.82
CA ASN A 50 -2.84 2.97 12.18
C ASN A 50 -3.49 4.32 12.50
N SER A 51 -4.72 4.57 12.03
CA SER A 51 -5.37 5.88 12.13
C SER A 51 -6.14 6.13 13.43
N MET A 52 -6.30 5.12 14.28
CA MET A 52 -7.12 5.21 15.49
C MET A 52 -6.31 5.64 16.72
N PRO A 53 -6.75 6.70 17.44
CA PRO A 53 -6.21 7.06 18.75
C PRO A 53 -6.36 5.93 19.79
N PRO A 54 -5.56 5.92 20.88
CA PRO A 54 -4.55 6.93 21.22
C PRO A 54 -3.16 6.68 20.62
N GLU A 55 -2.89 5.50 20.07
CA GLU A 55 -1.56 5.16 19.52
C GLU A 55 -1.39 5.53 18.04
N GLY A 56 -2.49 5.79 17.34
CA GLY A 56 -2.53 6.13 15.92
C GLY A 56 -2.68 7.62 15.63
N ASP A 57 -2.37 8.00 14.40
CA ASP A 57 -2.57 9.34 13.85
C ASP A 57 -3.61 9.28 12.72
N PRO A 58 -4.65 10.13 12.68
CA PRO A 58 -5.72 10.05 11.68
C PRO A 58 -5.28 10.01 10.21
N THR A 59 -4.06 10.45 9.90
CA THR A 59 -3.49 10.42 8.55
C THR A 59 -2.74 9.13 8.22
N GLN A 60 -2.45 8.27 9.20
CA GLN A 60 -1.74 6.99 9.04
C GLN A 60 -2.64 5.89 8.47
N HIS A 61 -3.21 6.17 7.30
CA HIS A 61 -3.81 5.19 6.43
C HIS A 61 -2.73 4.27 5.85
N ALA A 62 -3.13 3.06 5.47
CA ALA A 62 -2.20 2.04 5.00
C ALA A 62 -1.49 2.47 3.71
N GLU A 63 -2.22 3.07 2.79
CA GLU A 63 -1.73 3.51 1.49
C GLU A 63 -0.67 4.61 1.64
N LEU A 64 -0.98 5.62 2.46
CA LEU A 64 -0.09 6.76 2.73
C LEU A 64 1.21 6.27 3.35
N THR A 65 1.10 5.45 4.41
CA THR A 65 2.28 4.96 5.12
C THR A 65 3.12 4.01 4.27
N ALA A 66 2.50 3.19 3.41
CA ALA A 66 3.20 2.28 2.50
C ALA A 66 3.96 3.04 1.40
N ALA A 67 3.30 4.01 0.76
CA ALA A 67 3.94 4.85 -0.26
C ALA A 67 5.10 5.67 0.33
N ALA A 68 4.89 6.27 1.50
CA ALA A 68 5.93 7.06 2.18
C ALA A 68 7.14 6.20 2.59
N GLU A 69 6.94 4.98 3.09
CA GLU A 69 8.04 4.07 3.41
C GLU A 69 8.81 3.67 2.15
N ALA A 70 8.12 3.42 1.03
CA ALA A 70 8.77 3.03 -0.23
C ALA A 70 9.80 4.06 -0.73
N VAL A 71 9.61 5.35 -0.44
CA VAL A 71 10.59 6.42 -0.74
C VAL A 71 11.94 6.20 -0.06
N SER A 72 11.97 5.52 1.09
CA SER A 72 13.22 5.20 1.79
C SER A 72 13.96 3.98 1.22
N HIS A 73 13.28 3.18 0.39
CA HIS A 73 13.81 1.93 -0.17
C HIS A 73 14.10 1.98 -1.66
N LEU A 74 13.41 2.87 -2.38
CA LEU A 74 13.45 2.98 -3.83
C LEU A 74 13.85 4.38 -4.26
N ASN A 75 14.76 4.47 -5.23
CA ASN A 75 15.03 5.74 -5.90
C ASN A 75 13.90 6.13 -6.86
N GLU A 76 13.95 7.33 -7.45
CA GLU A 76 12.88 7.87 -8.29
C GLU A 76 12.54 6.98 -9.50
N ASP A 77 13.55 6.46 -10.20
CA ASP A 77 13.36 5.59 -11.38
C ASP A 77 12.77 4.22 -11.02
N GLU A 78 13.05 3.74 -9.80
CA GLU A 78 12.48 2.50 -9.29
C GLU A 78 11.02 2.70 -8.87
N ARG A 79 10.71 3.82 -8.21
CA ARG A 79 9.33 4.14 -7.78
C ARG A 79 8.38 4.34 -8.95
N ALA A 80 8.84 5.00 -10.01
CA ALA A 80 8.07 5.17 -11.25
C ALA A 80 7.66 3.84 -11.93
N LYS A 81 8.26 2.71 -11.52
CA LYS A 81 7.95 1.35 -12.01
C LYS A 81 7.35 0.45 -10.93
N ALA A 82 7.19 0.96 -9.71
CA ALA A 82 6.62 0.23 -8.60
C ALA A 82 5.09 0.22 -8.68
N THR A 83 4.48 -0.73 -8.01
CA THR A 83 3.02 -0.86 -7.92
C THR A 83 2.60 -0.91 -6.46
N LEU A 84 1.61 -0.08 -6.10
CA LEU A 84 0.94 -0.16 -4.81
C LEU A 84 -0.32 -1.03 -4.93
N TYR A 85 -0.45 -2.01 -4.04
CA TYR A 85 -1.62 -2.85 -3.90
C TYR A 85 -2.31 -2.50 -2.59
N THR A 86 -3.62 -2.28 -2.63
CA THR A 86 -4.41 -1.86 -1.47
C THR A 86 -5.70 -2.67 -1.36
N SER A 87 -6.10 -2.97 -0.13
CA SER A 87 -7.32 -3.74 0.16
C SER A 87 -8.62 -2.98 -0.11
N ALA A 88 -8.54 -1.65 -0.28
CA ALA A 88 -9.67 -0.78 -0.57
C ALA A 88 -9.24 0.38 -1.48
N GLU A 89 -10.22 0.99 -2.16
CA GLU A 89 -10.01 2.20 -2.96
C GLU A 89 -9.44 3.33 -2.10
N PRO A 90 -8.34 4.00 -2.52
CA PRO A 90 -7.72 5.04 -1.72
C PRO A 90 -8.59 6.28 -1.60
N CYS A 91 -8.62 6.88 -0.41
CA CYS A 91 -9.26 8.18 -0.22
C CYS A 91 -8.43 9.32 -0.87
N VAL A 92 -9.01 10.52 -0.97
CA VAL A 92 -8.35 11.68 -1.61
C VAL A 92 -6.97 12.01 -1.01
N MET A 93 -6.80 11.84 0.31
CA MET A 93 -5.52 12.05 0.99
C MET A 93 -4.49 11.02 0.52
N CYS A 94 -4.86 9.73 0.53
CA CYS A 94 -3.99 8.63 0.09
C CYS A 94 -3.62 8.78 -1.38
N THR A 95 -4.57 9.11 -2.25
CA THR A 95 -4.31 9.35 -3.68
C THR A 95 -3.30 10.48 -3.89
N GLY A 96 -3.42 11.58 -3.14
CA GLY A 96 -2.44 12.66 -3.16
C GLY A 96 -1.06 12.23 -2.65
N ALA A 97 -1.01 11.42 -1.59
CA ALA A 97 0.25 10.89 -1.07
C ALA A 97 0.95 9.96 -2.07
N ILE A 98 0.20 9.07 -2.72
CA ILE A 98 0.71 8.17 -3.77
C ILE A 98 1.31 8.99 -4.91
N TYR A 99 0.57 9.99 -5.42
CA TYR A 99 1.06 10.88 -6.47
C TYR A 99 2.38 11.58 -6.10
N TRP A 100 2.50 12.08 -4.86
CA TRP A 100 3.71 12.78 -4.42
C TRP A 100 4.90 11.86 -4.13
N CYS A 101 4.65 10.60 -3.77
CA CYS A 101 5.73 9.64 -3.51
C CYS A 101 6.39 9.14 -4.80
N GLY A 102 5.70 9.22 -5.94
CA GLY A 102 6.25 8.89 -7.26
C GLY A 102 5.89 7.49 -7.73
#